data_AF-A0A1G2C6X6-F1
#
_entry.id   AF-A0A1G2C6X6-F1
#
_cell.length_a   1.000
_cell.length_b   1.000
_cell.length_c   1.000
_cell.angle_alpha   90.00
_cell.angle_beta   90.00
_cell.angle_gamma   90.00
#
_symmetry.space_group_name_H-M   'P 1'
#
loop_
_entity.id
_entity.type
_entity.pdbx_description
1 polymer ?
#
loop_
_entity_poly.entity_id
_entity_poly.type
_entity_poly.pdbx_seq_one_letter_code
_entity_poly.pdbx_strand_id
1 'polypeptide(L)' 'MAVTWDGNTDGDNLKVYINGALAATNNLYGIMPSPSDSTYRIGKRADNTNPFKGKIDELRVYNRALSAGEIWALYDSTK' A
#
# COMPACT_ATOMS: atom_id res chain seq x y z
N MET A 1 -5.05 6.33 4.17
CA MET A 1 -3.99 6.19 3.14
C MET A 1 -4.12 4.81 2.53
N ALA A 2 -3.84 4.66 1.24
CA ALA A 2 -3.80 3.35 0.58
C ALA A 2 -2.62 3.25 -0.40
N VAL A 3 -2.14 2.04 -0.63
CA VAL A 3 -1.09 1.72 -1.60
C VAL A 3 -1.53 0.51 -2.40
N THR A 4 -1.42 0.56 -3.73
CA THR A 4 -1.74 -0.56 -4.62
C THR A 4 -0.55 -0.89 -5.50
N TRP A 5 -0.35 -2.18 -5.75
CA TRP A 5 0.61 -2.67 -6.75
C TRP A 5 -0.06 -3.72 -7.63
N ASP A 6 0.02 -3.55 -8.95
CA ASP A 6 -0.65 -4.42 -9.94
C ASP A 6 0.29 -5.43 -10.63
N GLY A 7 1.60 -5.35 -10.38
CA GLY A 7 2.59 -6.27 -10.93
C GLY A 7 2.88 -6.11 -12.42
N ASN A 8 2.29 -5.12 -13.08
CA ASN A 8 2.54 -4.86 -14.50
C ASN A 8 3.87 -4.12 -14.70
N THR A 9 4.54 -4.34 -15.83
CA THR A 9 5.75 -3.63 -16.24
C THR A 9 5.48 -2.40 -17.12
N ASP A 10 4.22 -2.16 -17.51
CA ASP A 10 3.83 -1.07 -18.44
C ASP A 10 3.89 0.34 -17.81
N GLY A 11 4.24 0.45 -16.53
CA GLY A 11 4.36 1.71 -15.80
C GLY A 11 3.18 2.00 -14.86
N ASP A 12 3.36 2.99 -13.97
CA ASP A 12 2.46 3.40 -12.89
C ASP A 12 1.91 2.23 -12.05
N ASN A 13 2.74 1.18 -11.91
CA ASN A 13 2.33 -0.08 -11.29
C ASN A 13 2.25 0.02 -9.76
N LEU A 14 2.91 1.00 -9.14
CA LEU A 14 2.76 1.36 -7.73
C LEU A 14 2.00 2.68 -7.65
N LYS A 15 0.88 2.69 -6.93
CA LYS A 15 0.06 3.89 -6.73
C LYS A 15 -0.15 4.15 -5.25
N VAL A 16 0.01 5.40 -4.84
CA VAL A 16 -0.21 5.87 -3.46
C VAL A 16 -1.39 6.83 -3.43
N TYR A 17 -2.31 6.60 -2.49
CA TYR A 17 -3.52 7.39 -2.33
C TYR A 17 -3.58 8.02 -0.94
N ILE A 18 -3.86 9.32 -0.90
CA ILE A 18 -4.09 10.08 0.33
C ILE A 18 -5.54 10.59 0.30
N ASN A 19 -6.30 10.30 1.36
CA ASN A 19 -7.72 10.66 1.48
C ASN A 19 -8.56 10.24 0.26
N GLY A 20 -8.31 9.04 -0.25
CA GLY A 20 -9.02 8.47 -1.40
C GLY A 20 -8.55 8.97 -2.78
N ALA A 21 -7.73 10.03 -2.85
CA ALA A 21 -7.22 10.60 -4.10
C ALA A 21 -5.82 10.08 -4.44
N LEU A 22 -5.53 9.89 -5.73
CA LEU A 22 -4.19 9.51 -6.20
C LEU A 22 -3.21 10.65 -5.90
N ALA A 23 -2.18 10.34 -5.11
CA ALA A 23 -1.17 11.31 -4.68
C ALA A 23 0.17 11.13 -5.40
N ALA A 24 0.53 9.89 -5.75
CA ALA A 24 1.77 9.59 -6.46
C ALA A 24 1.68 8.25 -7.20
N THR A 25 2.45 8.14 -8.27
CA THR A 25 2.74 6.88 -8.97
C THR A 25 4.24 6.65 -9.02
N ASN A 26 4.64 5.38 -9.15
CA ASN A 26 6.01 5.00 -9.40
C ASN A 26 6.04 3.70 -10.22
N ASN A 27 7.15 3.47 -10.91
CA ASN A 27 7.41 2.25 -11.65
C ASN A 27 8.35 1.36 -10.82
N LEU A 28 7.79 0.34 -10.19
CA LEU A 28 8.58 -0.73 -9.57
C LEU A 28 8.86 -1.82 -10.59
N TYR A 29 10.07 -1.84 -11.13
CA TYR A 29 10.53 -2.91 -11.99
C TYR A 29 11.11 -4.06 -11.15
N GLY A 30 10.57 -5.27 -11.33
CA GLY A 30 11.04 -6.48 -10.65
C GLY A 30 9.98 -7.15 -9.80
N ILE A 31 10.27 -8.38 -9.40
CA ILE A 31 9.42 -9.18 -8.51
C ILE A 31 9.49 -8.54 -7.12
N MET A 32 8.34 -8.13 -6.54
CA MET A 32 8.27 -7.86 -5.10
C MET A 32 8.87 -9.07 -4.39
N PRO A 33 9.86 -8.89 -3.49
CA PRO A 33 10.54 -10.01 -2.86
C PRO A 33 9.48 -11.00 -2.36
N SER A 34 9.62 -12.25 -2.81
CA SER A 34 8.77 -13.37 -2.38
C SER A 34 8.52 -13.23 -0.89
N PRO A 35 7.30 -13.53 -0.38
CA PRO A 35 7.06 -13.57 1.05
C PRO A 35 8.19 -14.35 1.71
N SER A 36 9.09 -13.62 2.37
CA SER A 36 10.15 -14.24 3.14
C SER A 36 9.47 -14.95 4.31
N ASP A 37 10.04 -16.03 4.83
CA ASP A 37 9.58 -16.67 6.07
C ASP A 37 9.65 -15.73 7.31
N SER A 38 9.91 -14.43 7.12
CA SER A 38 10.02 -13.43 8.17
C SER A 38 8.67 -12.79 8.52
N THR A 39 8.51 -12.46 9.79
CA THR A 39 7.31 -11.82 10.33
C THR A 39 7.11 -10.42 9.72
N TYR A 40 5.93 -10.20 9.12
CA TYR A 40 5.50 -8.86 8.70
C TYR A 40 5.31 -7.95 9.92
N ARG A 41 5.71 -6.69 9.77
CA ARG A 41 5.62 -5.68 10.81
C ARG A 41 4.80 -4.50 10.31
N ILE A 42 3.93 -3.98 11.17
CA ILE A 42 3.17 -2.75 10.93
C ILE A 42 3.75 -1.65 11.82
N GLY A 43 3.91 -0.45 11.29
CA GLY A 43 4.42 0.71 12.03
C GLY A 43 5.92 0.72 12.31
N LYS A 44 6.72 -0.16 11.69
CA LYS A 44 8.20 -0.12 11.72
C LYS A 44 8.80 -0.89 10.55
N ARG A 45 10.06 -0.61 10.21
CA ARG A 45 10.79 -1.35 9.17
C ARG A 45 11.17 -2.76 9.65
N ALA A 46 11.42 -3.67 8.71
CA ALA A 46 11.77 -5.07 8.97
C ALA A 46 13.03 -5.24 9.86
N ASP A 47 13.99 -4.34 9.75
CA ASP A 47 15.23 -4.29 10.55
C ASP A 47 15.05 -3.63 11.94
N ASN A 48 13.81 -3.40 12.37
CA ASN A 48 13.42 -2.67 13.59
C ASN A 48 13.86 -1.20 13.64
N THR A 49 14.26 -0.61 12.52
CA THR A 49 14.53 0.84 12.43
C THR A 49 13.28 1.62 12.01
N ASN A 50 13.36 2.95 12.08
CA ASN A 50 12.34 3.88 11.61
C ASN A 50 10.90 3.58 12.12
N PRO A 51 10.69 3.57 13.45
CA PRO A 51 9.35 3.37 14.00
C PRO A 51 8.44 4.54 13.60
N PHE A 52 7.21 4.22 13.20
CA PHE A 52 6.17 5.20 12.93
C PHE A 52 5.70 5.82 14.26
N LYS A 53 5.78 7.15 14.35
CA LYS A 53 5.34 7.91 15.53
C LYS A 53 3.93 8.46 15.31
N GLY A 54 2.93 7.59 15.44
CA GLY A 54 1.52 7.95 15.26
C GLY A 54 0.58 6.79 15.63
N LYS A 55 -0.71 6.98 15.36
CA LYS A 55 -1.73 5.92 15.50
C LYS A 55 -1.98 5.28 14.13
N ILE A 56 -2.20 3.96 14.14
CA ILE A 56 -2.60 3.19 12.97
C ILE A 56 -3.92 2.53 13.32
N ASP A 57 -4.89 2.63 12.43
CA ASP A 57 -6.21 2.02 12.59
C ASP A 57 -6.75 1.58 11.21
N GLU A 58 -7.78 0.74 11.21
CA GLU A 58 -8.49 0.26 10.01
C GLU A 58 -7.57 -0.40 8.96
N LEU A 59 -6.62 -1.22 9.42
CA LEU A 59 -5.68 -1.94 8.57
C LEU A 59 -6.41 -2.98 7.71
N ARG A 60 -6.23 -2.90 6.38
CA ARG A 60 -6.77 -3.85 5.40
C ARG A 60 -5.70 -4.25 4.40
N VAL A 61 -5.70 -5.51 3.99
CA VAL A 61 -4.78 -6.08 2.99
C VAL A 61 -5.59 -6.87 1.97
N TYR A 62 -5.28 -6.68 0.69
CA TYR A 62 -5.98 -7.31 -0.44
C TYR A 62 -5.00 -8.11 -1.30
N ASN A 63 -5.46 -9.19 -1.90
CA ASN A 63 -4.68 -10.04 -2.80
C ASN A 63 -4.70 -9.56 -4.27
N ARG A 64 -5.20 -8.34 -4.51
CA ARG A 64 -5.22 -7.67 -5.82
C ARG A 64 -5.05 -6.18 -5.66
N ALA A 65 -4.64 -5.51 -6.73
CA ALA A 65 -4.73 -4.06 -6.81
C ALA A 65 -6.20 -3.62 -6.82
N LEU A 66 -6.54 -2.67 -5.96
CA LEU A 66 -7.84 -2.01 -5.99
C LEU A 66 -7.82 -0.88 -7.02
N SER A 67 -8.95 -0.65 -7.68
CA SER A 67 -9.16 0.49 -8.55
C SER A 67 -9.31 1.79 -7.77
N ALA A 68 -9.12 2.94 -8.43
CA ALA A 68 -9.31 4.25 -7.80
C ALA A 68 -10.73 4.44 -7.21
N GLY A 69 -11.76 3.91 -7.89
CA GLY A 69 -13.14 3.98 -7.39
C GLY A 69 -13.35 3.14 -6.13
N GLU A 70 -12.74 1.96 -6.03
CA GLU A 70 -12.78 1.13 -4.83
C GLU A 70 -12.05 1.78 -3.65
N ILE A 71 -10.90 2.39 -3.91
CA ILE A 71 -10.17 3.16 -2.88
C ILE A 71 -11.00 4.34 -2.38
N TRP A 72 -11.68 5.06 -3.27
CA TRP A 72 -12.57 6.15 -2.89
C TRP A 72 -13.74 5.66 -2.03
N ALA A 73 -14.40 4.58 -2.45
CA ALA A 73 -15.51 4.01 -1.69
C ALA A 73 -15.10 3.54 -0.28
N LEU A 74 -13.91 2.95 -0.14
CA LEU A 74 -13.36 2.57 1.17
C LEU A 74 -13.00 3.77 2.04
N TYR A 75 -12.47 4.84 1.45
CA TYR A 75 -12.22 6.07 2.18
C TYR A 75 -13.55 6.64 2.69
N ASP A 76 -14.57 6.73 1.84
CA ASP A 76 -15.86 7.32 2.19
C ASP A 76 -16.59 6.53 3.29
N SER A 77 -16.50 5.20 3.30
CA SER A 77 -17.15 4.34 4.31
C SER A 77 -16.45 4.30 5.68
N THR A 78 -15.28 4.93 5.81
CA THR A 78 -14.49 4.94 7.05
C THR A 78 -14.28 6.35 7.64
N LYS A 79 -14.97 7.34 7.09
CA LYS A 79 -15.00 8.71 7.63
C LYS A 79 -15.80 8.80 8.92
#